data_AF-A0A8K0D871-F1
#
_entry.id   AF-A0A8K0D871-F1
#
_cell.length_a   1.000
_cell.length_b   1.000
_cell.length_c   1.000
_cell.angle_alpha   90.00
_cell.angle_beta   90.00
_cell.angle_gamma   90.00
#
_symmetry.space_group_name_H-M   'P 1'
#
loop_
_entity.id
_entity.type
_entity.pdbx_description
1 polymer ?
#
loop_
_entity_poly.entity_id
_entity_poly.type
_entity_poly.pdbx_seq_one_letter_code
_entity_poly.pdbx_strand_id
1 'polypeptide(L)'
;MHLPVGLTNCYSVSEEAWPKITSMEPSGGYGGNQDLWWTEHMIHEIQAEHPGELVRTGSPYLLCSQLPSHWRSNKTLPVAFKVVALGDVGDGTVVTVRAGNDENYCAELRNSTAVMKNQVAKFNDLRFVGRSGR
;
A
#
# COMPACT_ATOMS: atom_id res chain seq x y z
N MET A 1 -15.89 -17.73 0.32
CA MET A 1 -17.18 -17.68 1.05
C MET A 1 -17.22 -16.38 1.81
N HIS A 2 -18.27 -15.58 1.55
CA HIS A 2 -18.74 -14.37 2.24
C HIS A 2 -17.85 -13.75 3.35
N LEU A 3 -17.45 -12.48 3.14
CA LEU A 3 -16.98 -11.59 4.20
C LEU A 3 -18.06 -10.53 4.49
N PRO A 4 -18.37 -10.26 5.75
CA PRO A 4 -18.77 -8.93 6.19
C PRO A 4 -17.63 -8.32 7.02
N VAL A 5 -17.14 -7.16 6.57
CA VAL A 5 -16.11 -6.35 7.22
C VAL A 5 -16.79 -5.43 8.23
N GLY A 6 -16.46 -5.59 9.52
CA GLY A 6 -16.83 -4.65 10.59
C GLY A 6 -15.63 -3.81 10.99
N LEU A 7 -15.77 -2.49 10.85
CA LEU A 7 -14.82 -1.45 11.26
C LEU A 7 -14.58 -1.47 12.78
N THR A 8 -13.36 -1.14 13.20
CA THR A 8 -13.15 -0.44 14.49
C THR A 8 -11.92 0.47 14.41
N ASN A 9 -12.19 1.75 14.68
CA ASN A 9 -11.27 2.87 14.75
C ASN A 9 -10.24 2.73 15.88
N CYS A 10 -9.03 3.23 15.65
CA CYS A 10 -8.21 3.83 16.70
C CYS A 10 -7.63 5.16 16.19
N TYR A 11 -8.22 6.23 16.70
CA TYR A 11 -7.85 7.63 16.54
C TYR A 11 -6.82 8.02 17.60
N SER A 12 -5.73 8.68 17.18
CA SER A 12 -5.12 9.83 17.87
C SER A 12 -3.82 10.25 17.16
N VAL A 13 -3.92 11.19 16.21
CA VAL A 13 -2.80 12.07 15.84
C VAL A 13 -3.36 13.46 15.59
N SER A 14 -2.71 14.44 16.21
CA SER A 14 -3.09 15.84 16.39
C SER A 14 -3.28 16.62 15.08
N GLU A 15 -4.33 17.43 15.04
CA GLU A 15 -4.72 18.36 13.98
C GLU A 15 -3.94 19.68 14.08
N GLU A 16 -2.75 19.82 13.50
CA GLU A 16 -2.15 21.15 13.27
C GLU A 16 -0.89 21.14 12.39
N ALA A 17 -1.00 20.88 11.09
CA ALA A 17 0.11 21.16 10.15
C ALA A 17 -0.26 21.29 8.65
N TRP A 18 -1.45 21.81 8.29
CA TRP A 18 -1.79 22.05 6.88
C TRP A 18 -1.91 23.56 6.58
N PRO A 19 -1.28 24.08 5.51
CA PRO A 19 -1.37 25.50 5.17
C PRO A 19 -2.78 25.83 4.69
N LYS A 20 -3.39 26.85 5.30
CA LYS A 20 -4.70 27.39 4.94
C LYS A 20 -4.60 28.11 3.59
N ILE A 21 -5.10 27.49 2.53
CA ILE A 21 -5.40 28.18 1.27
C ILE A 21 -6.72 28.93 1.47
N THR A 22 -6.68 30.24 1.22
CA THR A 22 -7.80 31.16 1.34
C THR A 22 -8.82 30.98 0.21
N SER A 23 -10.09 30.89 0.63
CA SER A 23 -11.32 31.30 -0.05
C SER A 23 -11.63 30.78 -1.46
N MET A 24 -12.46 29.74 -1.53
CA MET A 24 -13.76 29.80 -2.23
C MET A 24 -14.64 28.63 -1.75
N GLU A 25 -15.69 28.92 -0.98
CA GLU A 25 -16.75 27.94 -0.67
C GLU A 25 -17.61 27.70 -1.93
N PRO A 26 -17.98 26.45 -2.20
CA PRO A 26 -19.41 26.16 -2.17
C PRO A 26 -19.71 24.90 -1.35
N SER A 27 -20.50 25.10 -0.31
CA SER A 27 -21.71 24.36 0.05
C SER A 27 -21.92 22.96 -0.59
N GLY A 28 -22.01 21.94 0.27
CA GLY A 28 -22.81 20.74 0.00
C GLY A 28 -21.99 19.52 -0.39
N GLY A 29 -21.76 18.64 0.59
CA GLY A 29 -20.90 17.47 0.45
C GLY A 29 -21.31 16.50 -0.65
N TYR A 30 -20.32 16.08 -1.45
CA TYR A 30 -20.18 14.78 -2.14
C TYR A 30 -18.77 14.72 -2.76
N GLY A 31 -17.70 14.87 -1.96
CA GLY A 31 -16.32 14.83 -2.47
C GLY A 31 -15.83 13.44 -2.91
N GLY A 32 -16.48 12.36 -2.47
CA GLY A 32 -15.93 11.01 -2.62
C GLY A 32 -16.01 10.37 -4.02
N ASN A 33 -16.82 10.88 -4.95
CA ASN A 33 -17.01 10.22 -6.26
C ASN A 33 -16.05 10.72 -7.34
N GLN A 34 -15.73 12.02 -7.32
CA GLN A 34 -14.77 12.59 -8.26
C GLN A 34 -13.32 12.30 -7.89
N ASP A 35 -13.02 11.74 -6.71
CA ASP A 35 -11.65 11.33 -6.42
C ASP A 35 -11.31 9.90 -6.87
N LEU A 36 -12.33 9.07 -7.01
CA LEU A 36 -12.14 7.66 -7.33
C LEU A 36 -11.95 7.43 -8.83
N TRP A 37 -12.68 8.11 -9.71
CA TRP A 37 -12.57 7.93 -11.17
C TRP A 37 -11.18 8.31 -11.73
N TRP A 38 -10.55 9.39 -11.25
CA TRP A 38 -9.19 9.74 -11.68
C TRP A 38 -8.16 8.73 -11.19
N THR A 39 -8.33 8.25 -9.96
CA THR A 39 -7.46 7.23 -9.37
C THR A 39 -7.56 5.93 -10.17
N GLU A 40 -8.79 5.51 -10.52
CA GLU A 40 -9.04 4.33 -11.34
C GLU A 40 -8.40 4.43 -12.74
N HIS A 41 -8.45 5.61 -13.37
CA HIS A 41 -7.80 5.85 -14.66
C HIS A 41 -6.28 5.72 -14.56
N MET A 42 -5.66 6.37 -13.56
CA MET A 42 -4.21 6.27 -13.32
C MET A 42 -3.77 4.84 -13.02
N ILE A 43 -4.55 4.10 -12.23
CA ILE A 43 -4.26 2.68 -11.96
C ILE A 43 -4.26 1.89 -13.26
N HIS A 44 -5.25 2.12 -14.12
CA HIS A 44 -5.36 1.41 -15.40
C HIS A 44 -4.15 1.68 -16.29
N GLU A 45 -3.68 2.93 -16.37
CA GLU A 45 -2.48 3.30 -17.13
C GLU A 45 -1.22 2.61 -16.58
N ILE A 46 -0.99 2.69 -15.27
CA ILE A 46 0.18 2.07 -14.62
C ILE A 46 0.17 0.54 -14.77
N GLN A 47 -1.00 -0.09 -14.63
CA GLN A 47 -1.13 -1.53 -14.79
C GLN A 47 -0.99 -1.96 -16.26
N ALA A 48 -1.37 -1.11 -17.22
CA ALA A 48 -1.16 -1.37 -18.64
C ALA A 48 0.32 -1.29 -19.04
N GLU A 49 1.09 -0.38 -18.43
CA GLU A 49 2.54 -0.29 -18.63
C GLU A 49 3.29 -1.48 -18.00
N HIS A 50 2.75 -2.04 -16.91
CA HIS A 50 3.36 -3.13 -16.15
C HIS A 50 2.38 -4.30 -15.88
N PRO A 51 1.95 -5.01 -16.94
CA PRO A 51 0.90 -6.03 -16.84
C PRO A 51 1.32 -7.18 -15.91
N GLY A 52 0.53 -7.39 -14.85
CA GLY A 52 0.73 -8.47 -13.88
C GLY A 52 1.86 -8.25 -12.88
N GLU A 53 2.58 -7.13 -12.94
CA GLU A 53 3.63 -6.81 -11.96
C GLU A 53 3.03 -6.13 -10.72
N LEU A 54 2.10 -5.19 -10.91
CA LEU A 54 1.50 -4.39 -9.84
C LEU A 54 0.02 -4.73 -9.60
N VAL A 55 -0.34 -4.90 -8.33
CA VAL A 55 -1.70 -5.16 -7.86
C VAL A 55 -2.19 -4.11 -6.89
N ARG A 56 -3.51 -3.95 -6.87
CA ARG A 56 -4.21 -3.05 -5.96
C ARG A 56 -4.12 -3.57 -4.53
N THR A 57 -3.97 -2.63 -3.59
CA THR A 57 -4.07 -2.91 -2.15
C THR A 57 -5.48 -2.59 -1.64
N GLY A 58 -5.70 -2.68 -0.33
CA GLY A 58 -6.92 -2.17 0.30
C GLY A 58 -7.01 -0.62 0.31
N SER A 59 -5.93 0.07 -0.03
CA SER A 59 -5.91 1.52 -0.19
C SER A 59 -6.08 1.90 -1.66
N PRO A 60 -6.94 2.88 -2.00
CA PRO A 60 -7.10 3.34 -3.37
C PRO A 60 -5.84 4.00 -3.94
N TYR A 61 -4.94 4.51 -3.09
CA TYR A 61 -3.77 5.28 -3.50
C TYR A 61 -2.46 4.49 -3.49
N LEU A 62 -2.49 3.18 -3.20
CA LEU A 62 -1.30 2.34 -3.14
C LEU A 62 -1.46 1.08 -3.97
N LEU A 63 -0.46 0.84 -4.81
CA LEU A 63 -0.23 -0.41 -5.51
C LEU A 63 1.01 -1.11 -4.94
N CYS A 64 1.11 -2.41 -5.11
CA CYS A 64 2.31 -3.15 -4.75
C CYS A 64 2.62 -4.28 -5.72
N SER A 65 3.83 -4.82 -5.67
CA SER A 65 4.17 -5.99 -6.50
C SER A 65 3.33 -7.21 -6.15
N GLN A 66 2.87 -7.94 -7.16
CA GLN A 66 2.23 -9.25 -6.96
C GLN A 66 3.20 -10.21 -6.28
N LEU A 67 2.81 -10.75 -5.12
CA LEU A 67 3.56 -11.80 -4.45
C LEU A 67 3.16 -13.19 -4.98
N PRO A 68 4.09 -14.16 -5.01
CA PRO A 68 3.76 -15.56 -5.29
C PRO A 68 2.73 -16.11 -4.30
N SER A 69 1.81 -16.95 -4.76
CA SER A 69 0.80 -17.59 -3.90
C SER A 69 1.40 -18.53 -2.86
N HIS A 70 2.53 -19.17 -3.19
CA HIS A 70 3.31 -19.99 -2.29
C HIS A 70 4.80 -19.75 -2.55
N TRP A 71 5.57 -19.53 -1.50
CA TRP A 71 7.00 -19.29 -1.60
C TRP A 71 7.76 -19.97 -0.47
N ARG A 72 9.01 -20.35 -0.76
CA ARG A 72 9.90 -20.96 0.24
C ARG A 72 10.34 -19.89 1.24
N SER A 73 10.26 -20.22 2.53
CA SER A 73 10.74 -19.35 3.61
C SER A 73 12.22 -18.97 3.43
N ASN A 74 12.56 -17.71 3.74
CA ASN A 74 13.87 -17.08 3.63
C ASN A 74 14.53 -17.18 2.24
N LYS A 75 13.75 -17.49 1.19
CA LYS A 75 14.18 -17.44 -0.20
C LYS A 75 13.87 -16.06 -0.79
N THR A 76 14.83 -15.50 -1.52
CA THR A 76 14.64 -14.28 -2.32
C THR A 76 13.42 -14.40 -3.22
N LEU A 77 12.60 -13.36 -3.29
CA LEU A 77 11.45 -13.30 -4.18
C LEU A 77 11.89 -13.34 -5.65
N PRO A 78 11.06 -13.87 -6.57
CA PRO A 78 11.42 -13.92 -7.99
C PRO A 78 11.52 -12.53 -8.62
N VAL A 79 10.80 -11.56 -8.05
CA VAL A 79 10.81 -10.14 -8.43
C VAL A 79 10.96 -9.31 -7.17
N ALA A 80 11.68 -8.20 -7.26
CA ALA A 80 11.82 -7.26 -6.16
C ALA A 80 10.46 -6.65 -5.80
N PHE A 81 10.08 -6.71 -4.52
CA PHE A 81 8.84 -6.14 -4.04
C PHE A 81 8.92 -4.60 -4.06
N LYS A 82 7.86 -3.96 -4.55
CA LYS A 82 7.72 -2.50 -4.61
C LYS A 82 6.37 -2.09 -4.03
N VAL A 83 6.33 -0.89 -3.45
CA VAL A 83 5.10 -0.17 -3.15
C VAL A 83 5.11 1.11 -3.98
N VAL A 84 4.01 1.39 -4.68
CA VAL A 84 3.85 2.56 -5.55
C VAL A 84 2.72 3.42 -5.01
N ALA A 85 2.98 4.71 -4.80
CA ALA A 85 2.00 5.69 -4.38
C ALA A 85 1.45 6.48 -5.57
N LEU A 86 0.14 6.59 -5.67
CA LEU A 86 -0.53 7.33 -6.75
C LEU A 86 -0.66 8.82 -6.44
N GLY A 87 -0.80 9.17 -5.16
CA GLY A 87 -0.77 10.55 -4.67
C GLY A 87 0.59 10.89 -4.06
N ASP A 88 0.92 12.17 -4.00
CA ASP A 88 2.25 12.67 -3.60
C ASP A 88 2.69 12.18 -2.21
N VAL A 89 3.79 11.41 -2.16
CA VAL A 89 4.42 10.94 -0.92
C VAL A 89 5.87 11.38 -0.96
N GLY A 90 6.23 12.28 -0.04
CA GLY A 90 7.56 12.87 0.00
C GLY A 90 8.69 11.83 -0.01
N ASP A 91 9.70 12.10 -0.82
CA ASP A 91 10.95 11.33 -0.85
C ASP A 91 11.56 11.22 0.55
N GLY A 92 12.12 10.06 0.87
CA GLY A 92 12.65 9.78 2.21
C GLY A 92 11.63 9.15 3.16
N THR A 93 10.33 9.13 2.81
CA THR A 93 9.31 8.46 3.62
C THR A 93 9.63 6.97 3.77
N VAL A 94 9.70 6.50 5.01
CA VAL A 94 9.99 5.10 5.31
C VAL A 94 8.74 4.24 5.12
N VAL A 95 8.86 3.17 4.35
CA VAL A 95 7.80 2.19 4.10
C VAL A 95 8.19 0.85 4.70
N THR A 96 7.33 0.30 5.56
CA THR A 96 7.57 -1.00 6.21
C THR A 96 6.48 -1.99 5.85
N VAL A 97 6.86 -3.24 5.56
CA VAL A 97 5.94 -4.36 5.33
C VAL A 97 5.84 -5.20 6.60
N ARG A 98 4.62 -5.64 6.92
CA ARG A 98 4.34 -6.64 7.96
C ARG A 98 3.53 -7.77 7.35
N ALA A 99 3.68 -8.96 7.90
CA ALA A 99 2.91 -10.13 7.50
C ALA A 99 2.37 -10.81 8.75
N GLY A 100 1.15 -11.32 8.68
CA GLY A 100 0.53 -12.04 9.77
C GLY A 100 -0.78 -12.71 9.35
N ASN A 101 -1.17 -13.71 10.11
CA ASN A 101 -2.45 -14.42 10.04
C ASN A 101 -2.83 -14.94 11.43
N ASP A 102 -3.90 -15.73 11.53
CA ASP A 102 -4.42 -16.23 12.81
C ASP A 102 -3.44 -17.16 13.54
N GLU A 103 -2.57 -17.88 12.82
CA GLU A 103 -1.58 -18.78 13.41
C GLU A 103 -0.28 -18.05 13.80
N ASN A 104 0.10 -17.04 13.03
CA ASN A 104 1.31 -16.27 13.22
C ASN A 104 0.98 -14.78 13.04
N TYR A 105 0.60 -14.12 14.15
CA TYR A 105 0.11 -12.75 14.13
C TYR A 105 1.15 -11.74 13.57
N CYS A 106 2.43 -12.04 13.71
CA CYS A 106 3.52 -11.21 13.22
C CYS A 106 4.69 -12.08 12.77
N ALA A 107 4.67 -12.44 11.49
CA ALA A 107 5.70 -13.25 10.88
C ALA A 107 7.03 -12.47 10.77
N GLU A 108 8.13 -13.16 11.04
CA GLU A 108 9.47 -12.62 10.84
C GLU A 108 9.73 -12.35 9.35
N LEU A 109 10.22 -11.15 9.06
CA LEU A 109 10.62 -10.72 7.73
C LEU A 109 12.06 -10.21 7.75
N ARG A 110 12.76 -10.30 6.62
CA ARG A 110 14.06 -9.65 6.40
C ARG A 110 13.93 -8.57 5.35
N ASN A 111 14.66 -7.48 5.54
CA ASN A 111 14.66 -6.32 4.65
C ASN A 111 13.23 -5.78 4.40
N SER A 112 12.43 -5.76 5.46
CA SER A 112 11.02 -5.34 5.43
C SER A 112 10.81 -3.84 5.45
N THR A 113 11.87 -3.05 5.25
CA THR A 113 11.81 -1.59 5.19
C THR A 113 12.48 -1.09 3.92
N ALA A 114 11.86 -0.11 3.29
CA ALA A 114 12.36 0.60 2.12
C ALA A 114 12.09 2.10 2.28
N VAL A 115 12.67 2.90 1.39
CA VAL A 115 12.48 4.36 1.36
C VAL A 115 11.73 4.72 0.10
N MET A 116 10.69 5.54 0.24
CA MET A 116 9.96 6.13 -0.88
C MET A 116 10.88 7.07 -1.65
N LYS A 117 10.94 6.88 -2.97
CA LYS A 117 11.62 7.79 -3.89
C LYS A 117 10.86 7.85 -5.20
N ASN A 118 10.51 9.04 -5.65
CA ASN A 118 9.71 9.26 -6.85
C ASN A 118 8.47 8.35 -6.84
N GLN A 119 7.72 8.37 -5.74
CA GLN A 119 6.49 7.59 -5.57
C GLN A 119 6.66 6.06 -5.54
N VAL A 120 7.91 5.55 -5.52
CA VAL A 120 8.19 4.12 -5.46
C VAL A 120 9.11 3.79 -4.29
N ALA A 121 8.66 2.90 -3.41
CA ALA A 121 9.50 2.26 -2.39
C ALA A 121 9.88 0.86 -2.85
N LYS A 122 11.14 0.67 -3.26
CA LYS A 122 11.67 -0.62 -3.72
C LYS A 122 12.39 -1.34 -2.58
N PHE A 123 11.91 -2.53 -2.23
CA PHE A 123 12.49 -3.35 -1.18
C PHE A 123 13.68 -4.13 -1.72
N ASN A 124 14.82 -4.01 -1.04
CA ASN A 124 16.03 -4.72 -1.43
C ASN A 124 16.04 -6.11 -0.80
N ASP A 125 15.69 -7.12 -1.60
CA ASP A 125 15.68 -8.53 -1.18
C ASP A 125 14.78 -8.77 0.05
N LEU A 126 13.53 -8.30 -0.01
CA LEU A 126 12.49 -8.65 0.97
C LEU A 126 12.34 -10.17 1.05
N ARG A 127 12.32 -10.72 2.28
CA ARG A 127 12.08 -12.16 2.50
C ARG A 127 11.11 -12.42 3.63
N PHE A 128 10.30 -13.46 3.44
CA PHE A 128 9.41 -14.02 4.45
C PHE A 128 10.14 -15.15 5.17
N VAL A 129 10.47 -14.98 6.46
CA VAL A 129 11.16 -15.99 7.27
C VAL A 129 10.16 -16.82 8.05
N GLY A 130 9.18 -16.16 8.69
CA GLY A 130 8.07 -16.82 9.36
C GLY A 130 7.21 -17.63 8.39
N ARG A 131 6.71 -18.78 8.87
CA ARG A 131 5.79 -19.65 8.11
C ARG A 131 4.35 -19.28 8.42
N SER A 132 3.46 -19.52 7.46
CA SER A 132 2.02 -19.20 7.54
C SER A 132 1.14 -20.35 8.05
N GLY A 133 1.70 -21.54 8.27
CA GLY A 133 0.93 -22.73 8.64
C GLY A 133 1.03 -23.88 7.64
N ARG A 134 0.19 -24.90 7.80
CA ARG A 134 0.03 -26.04 6.88
C ARG A 134 -1.31 -26.00 6.17
#